data_AF-A0A932VU26-F1
#
_entry.id   AF-A0A932VU26-F1
#
_cell.length_a   1.000
_cell.length_b   1.000
_cell.length_c   1.000
_cell.angle_alpha   90.00
_cell.angle_beta   90.00
_cell.angle_gamma   90.00
#
_symmetry.space_group_name_H-M   'P 1'
#
loop_
_entity.id
_entity.type
_entity.pdbx_description
1 polymer ?
#
loop_
_entity_poly.entity_id
_entity_poly.type
_entity_poly.pdbx_seq_one_letter_code
_entity_poly.pdbx_strand_id
1 'polypeptide(L)' 'MKTNKSYSKRIKVTKSGKVLSRKPGKDHFNSKMSGTKQLD' A
#
# COMPACT_ATOMS: atom_id res chain seq x y z
N MET A 1 -4.91 3.20 25.86
CA MET A 1 -4.12 2.66 24.72
C MET A 1 -4.01 3.75 23.65
N LYS A 2 -2.80 4.13 23.23
CA LYS A 2 -2.63 5.20 22.21
C LYS A 2 -2.52 4.59 20.82
N THR A 3 -3.26 5.13 19.86
CA THR A 3 -3.16 4.70 18.47
C THR A 3 -1.82 5.15 17.88
N ASN A 4 -1.11 4.22 17.26
CA ASN A 4 0.08 4.57 16.51
C ASN A 4 -0.33 5.18 15.16
N LYS A 5 -0.15 6.49 15.06
CA LYS A 5 -0.59 7.31 13.92
C LYS A 5 0.10 6.90 12.61
N SER A 6 1.30 6.33 12.64
CA SER A 6 1.99 5.92 11.41
C SER A 6 1.27 4.76 10.73
N TYR A 7 0.77 3.80 11.50
CA TYR A 7 0.01 2.65 10.98
C TYR A 7 -1.38 3.05 10.51
N SER A 8 -2.07 3.93 11.25
CA SER A 8 -3.40 4.40 10.85
C SER A 8 -3.41 5.14 9.51
N LYS A 9 -2.30 5.75 9.10
CA LYS A 9 -2.16 6.42 7.79
C LYS A 9 -1.90 5.45 6.64
N ARG A 10 -1.43 4.24 6.92
CA ARG A 10 -0.88 3.30 5.93
C ARG A 10 -1.72 2.05 5.74
N ILE A 11 -2.57 1.73 6.71
CA ILE A 11 -3.29 0.45 6.80
C ILE A 11 -4.78 0.72 7.00
N LYS A 12 -5.63 0.07 6.19
CA LYS A 12 -7.09 0.14 6.30
C LYS A 12 -7.68 -1.24 6.60
N VAL A 13 -8.67 -1.28 7.49
CA VAL A 13 -9.48 -2.48 7.74
C VAL A 13 -10.74 -2.44 6.87
N THR A 14 -11.03 -3.54 6.18
CA THR A 14 -12.23 -3.71 5.35
C THR A 14 -13.44 -4.09 6.19
N LYS A 15 -14.64 -4.00 5.62
CA LYS A 15 -15.88 -4.39 6.29
C LYS A 15 -15.86 -5.85 6.78
N SER A 16 -15.14 -6.73 6.08
CA SER A 16 -14.97 -8.15 6.45
C SER A 16 -13.81 -8.39 7.42
N GLY A 17 -13.16 -7.34 7.95
CA GLY A 17 -12.07 -7.44 8.91
C GLY A 17 -10.69 -7.70 8.29
N LYS A 18 -10.58 -7.85 6.96
CA LYS A 18 -9.29 -8.01 6.28
C LYS A 18 -8.52 -6.68 6.22
N VAL A 19 -7.20 -6.78 6.28
CA VAL A 19 -6.28 -5.64 6.27
C VAL A 19 -5.80 -5.34 4.85
N LEU A 20 -5.88 -4.07 4.43
CA LEU A 20 -5.39 -3.55 3.15
C LEU A 20 -4.21 -2.61 3.38
N SER A 21 -3.19 -2.76 2.54
CA SER A 21 -2.02 -1.89 2.46
C SER A 21 -1.58 -1.71 1.00
N ARG A 22 -0.78 -0.68 0.72
CA ARG A 22 -0.21 -0.43 -0.62
C ARG A 22 1.01 -1.33 -0.84
N LYS A 23 1.18 -1.84 -2.06
CA LYS A 23 2.43 -2.51 -2.46
C LYS A 23 3.59 -1.51 -2.48
N PRO A 24 4.75 -1.83 -1.90
CA PRO A 24 5.94 -0.97 -1.98
C PRO A 24 6.57 -1.01 -3.37
N GLY A 25 7.47 -0.05 -3.66
CA GLY A 25 8.31 -0.08 -4.87
C GLY A 25 7.74 0.61 -6.11
N LYS A 26 6.66 1.38 -5.95
CA LYS A 26 6.03 2.19 -7.01
C LYS A 26 6.10 3.67 -6.66
N ASP A 27 7.29 4.25 -6.77
CA ASP A 27 7.52 5.66 -6.49
C ASP A 27 8.23 6.33 -7.68
N HIS A 28 9.47 5.90 -8.00
CA HIS A 28 10.28 6.46 -9.10
C HIS A 28 10.75 5.37 -10.08
N PHE A 29 11.16 5.76 -11.30
CA PHE A 29 11.68 4.90 -12.38
C PHE A 29 10.69 3.90 -13.02
N ASN A 30 9.39 4.18 -12.95
CA ASN A 30 8.34 3.30 -13.51
C ASN A 30 8.48 3.08 -15.03
N SER A 31 9.09 4.02 -15.77
CA SER A 31 9.29 3.90 -17.23
C SER A 31 10.21 2.75 -17.65
N LYS A 32 11.02 2.21 -16.73
CA LYS A 32 11.91 1.06 -16.97
C LYS A 32 11.27 -0.27 -16.57
N MET A 33 10.08 -0.22 -15.98
CA MET A 33 9.38 -1.41 -15.48
C MET A 33 8.49 -1.98 -16.60
N SER A 34 8.35 -3.32 -16.64
CA SER A 34 7.39 -3.95 -17.54
C SER A 34 5.96 -3.52 -17.18
N GLY A 35 5.11 -3.30 -18.18
CA GLY A 35 3.76 -2.75 -17.98
C GLY A 35 2.92 -3.49 -16.94
N THR A 36 3.03 -4.82 -16.87
CA THR A 36 2.36 -5.65 -15.85
C THR A 36 2.75 -5.25 -14.44
N LYS A 37 4.06 -5.22 -14.14
CA LYS A 37 4.60 -4.85 -12.82
C LYS A 37 4.29 -3.40 -12.46
N GLN A 38 4.19 -2.50 -13.45
CA GLN A 38 3.81 -1.11 -13.21
C GLN A 38 2.34 -0.96 -12.80
N LEU A 39 1.44 -1.82 -13.28
CA LEU A 39 -0.01 -1.74 -13.03
C LEU A 39 -0.48 -2.57 -11.82
N ASP A 40 0.33 -3.53 -11.35
CA ASP A 40 0.03 -4.46 -10.24
C ASP A 40 -0.35 -3.90 -8.84
#